data_AF-A0A484ZVP1-F1
#
_entry.id   AF-A0A484ZVP1-F1
#
_cell.length_a   1.000
_cell.length_b   1.000
_cell.length_c   1.000
_cell.angle_alpha   90.00
_cell.angle_beta   90.00
_cell.angle_gamma   90.00
#
_symmetry.space_group_name_H-M   'P 1'
#
loop_
_entity.id
_entity.type
_entity.pdbx_description
1 polymer ?
#
loop_
_entity_poly.entity_id
_entity_poly.type
_entity_poly.pdbx_seq_one_letter_code
_entity_poly.pdbx_strand_id
1 'polypeptide(L)'
;MANRMILNETSYFGPGAIAHIVEEVQKRGFTKALLVTDKDLIKFGVATKVSQLLDQAKLPYEIFDEVVPNPTIAVVQKGVEKFKASGADYLIAVGGGSPQDTCKAIGIIINNPEYADVRSLEGVAPTKKSQRADDCYSNHCGYRGRGDD
;
A
#
# COMPACT_ATOMS: atom_id res chain seq x y z
N MET A 1 14.94 -25.09 19.76
CA MET A 1 14.05 -23.95 19.45
C MET A 1 14.00 -23.77 17.95
N ALA A 2 12.84 -23.49 17.38
CA ALA A 2 12.70 -23.19 15.96
C ALA A 2 12.68 -21.66 15.74
N ASN A 3 13.35 -21.19 14.68
CA ASN A 3 13.31 -19.79 14.27
C ASN A 3 12.27 -19.62 13.16
N ARG A 4 11.46 -18.56 13.23
CA ARG A 4 10.44 -18.25 12.21
C ARG A 4 10.91 -17.11 11.32
N MET A 5 10.80 -17.30 9.99
CA MET A 5 11.05 -16.27 8.98
C MET A 5 9.74 -15.95 8.26
N ILE A 6 9.44 -14.66 8.08
CA ILE A 6 8.29 -14.17 7.30
C ILE A 6 8.85 -13.32 6.17
N LEU A 7 8.49 -13.68 4.94
CA LEU A 7 8.92 -13.01 3.71
C LEU A 7 7.71 -12.84 2.79
N ASN A 8 7.87 -12.01 1.75
CA ASN A 8 6.89 -11.92 0.68
C ASN A 8 6.87 -13.25 -0.10
N GLU A 9 5.68 -13.70 -0.50
CA GLU A 9 5.52 -14.86 -1.37
C GLU A 9 6.05 -14.57 -2.79
N THR A 10 5.74 -13.38 -3.31
CA THR A 10 6.18 -12.90 -4.63
C THR A 10 6.91 -11.57 -4.49
N SER A 11 8.04 -11.41 -5.17
CA SER A 11 8.76 -10.14 -5.24
C SER A 11 9.50 -10.01 -6.57
N TYR A 12 9.36 -8.84 -7.20
CA TYR A 12 10.02 -8.50 -8.45
C TYR A 12 11.14 -7.50 -8.19
N PHE A 13 12.27 -7.67 -8.86
CA PHE A 13 13.47 -6.86 -8.67
C PHE A 13 14.03 -6.37 -10.01
N GLY A 14 14.65 -5.19 -9.98
CA GLY A 14 15.34 -4.60 -11.14
C GLY A 14 14.56 -3.51 -11.86
N PRO A 15 15.21 -2.79 -12.80
CA PRO A 15 14.56 -1.78 -13.63
C PRO A 15 13.37 -2.36 -14.39
N GLY A 16 12.23 -1.67 -14.36
CA GLY A 16 11.01 -2.12 -15.02
C GLY A 16 10.12 -3.06 -14.19
N ALA A 17 10.55 -3.50 -12.99
CA ALA A 17 9.77 -4.41 -12.14
C ALA A 17 8.34 -3.91 -11.84
N ILE A 18 8.14 -2.59 -11.78
CA ILE A 18 6.85 -1.93 -11.60
C ILE A 18 5.78 -2.36 -12.62
N ALA A 19 6.18 -2.77 -13.83
CA ALA A 19 5.25 -3.19 -14.89
C ALA A 19 4.47 -4.47 -14.51
N HIS A 20 5.04 -5.33 -13.66
CA HIS A 20 4.38 -6.56 -13.20
C HIS A 20 3.16 -6.32 -12.30
N ILE A 21 2.92 -5.07 -11.86
CA ILE A 21 1.74 -4.76 -11.05
C ILE A 21 0.45 -5.09 -11.81
N VAL A 22 0.40 -4.86 -13.12
CA VAL A 22 -0.79 -5.15 -13.94
C VAL A 22 -1.03 -6.65 -14.03
N GLU A 23 0.04 -7.42 -14.31
CA GLU A 23 -0.01 -8.87 -14.41
C GLU A 23 -0.52 -9.49 -13.10
N GLU A 24 0.04 -9.05 -11.97
CA GLU A 24 -0.32 -9.61 -10.67
C GLU A 24 -1.73 -9.21 -10.22
N VAL A 25 -2.17 -7.99 -10.52
CA VAL A 25 -3.57 -7.57 -10.28
C VAL A 25 -4.55 -8.45 -11.06
N GLN A 26 -4.28 -8.68 -12.35
CA GLN A 26 -5.13 -9.51 -13.21
C GLN A 26 -5.12 -10.98 -12.77
N LYS A 27 -3.95 -11.53 -12.47
CA LYS A 27 -3.77 -12.92 -12.03
C LYS A 27 -4.51 -13.22 -10.73
N ARG A 28 -4.54 -12.26 -9.81
CA ARG A 28 -5.24 -12.41 -8.51
C ARG A 28 -6.72 -12.00 -8.56
N GLY A 29 -7.16 -11.41 -9.68
CA GLY A 29 -8.56 -11.09 -9.92
C GLY A 29 -9.08 -9.87 -9.15
N PHE A 30 -8.23 -8.90 -8.81
CA PHE A 30 -8.70 -7.66 -8.20
C PHE A 30 -9.39 -6.74 -9.19
N THR A 31 -10.28 -5.91 -8.65
CA THR A 31 -11.20 -5.11 -9.46
C THR A 31 -10.99 -3.61 -9.30
N LYS A 32 -10.62 -3.11 -8.10
CA LYS A 32 -10.40 -1.67 -7.89
C LYS A 32 -9.38 -1.42 -6.78
N ALA A 33 -8.35 -0.63 -7.09
CA ALA A 33 -7.29 -0.29 -6.15
C ALA A 33 -7.64 0.94 -5.30
N LEU A 34 -7.08 1.00 -4.09
CA LEU A 34 -6.74 2.27 -3.46
C LEU A 34 -5.22 2.45 -3.46
N LEU A 35 -4.73 3.44 -4.21
CA LEU A 35 -3.33 3.82 -4.27
C LEU A 35 -3.01 4.79 -3.12
N VAL A 36 -2.24 4.30 -2.14
CA VAL A 36 -1.80 5.02 -0.94
C VAL A 36 -0.40 5.60 -1.18
N THR A 37 -0.29 6.92 -1.11
CA THR A 37 0.95 7.67 -1.39
C THR A 37 0.98 8.98 -0.62
N ASP A 38 2.04 9.77 -0.77
CA ASP A 38 2.07 11.18 -0.39
C ASP A 38 2.00 12.11 -1.62
N LYS A 39 1.76 13.40 -1.37
CA LYS A 39 1.65 14.45 -2.40
C LYS A 39 2.95 14.70 -3.15
N ASP A 40 4.09 14.52 -2.50
CA ASP A 40 5.39 14.75 -3.11
C ASP A 40 5.67 13.70 -4.18
N LEU A 41 5.34 12.43 -3.93
CA LEU A 41 5.47 11.35 -4.91
C LEU A 41 4.54 11.50 -6.11
N ILE A 42 3.39 12.16 -5.94
CA ILE A 42 2.53 12.57 -7.06
C ILE A 42 3.20 13.72 -7.83
N LYS A 43 3.65 14.77 -7.12
CA LYS A 43 4.31 15.94 -7.70
C LYS A 43 5.56 15.58 -8.51
N PHE A 44 6.36 14.63 -8.03
CA PHE A 44 7.57 14.15 -8.70
C PHE A 44 7.30 13.03 -9.72
N GLY A 45 6.04 12.67 -9.97
CA GLY A 45 5.65 11.71 -10.98
C GLY A 45 6.00 10.26 -10.66
N VAL A 46 6.34 9.94 -9.41
CA VAL A 46 6.67 8.56 -8.99
C VAL A 46 5.40 7.73 -8.89
N ALA A 47 4.39 8.22 -8.17
CA ALA A 47 3.09 7.56 -8.08
C ALA A 47 2.34 7.57 -9.42
N THR A 48 2.58 8.59 -10.25
CA THR A 48 2.02 8.70 -11.60
C THR A 48 2.46 7.55 -12.52
N LYS A 49 3.67 7.00 -12.35
CA LYS A 49 4.10 5.82 -13.13
C LYS A 49 3.21 4.60 -12.86
N VAL A 50 2.78 4.42 -11.61
CA VAL A 50 1.87 3.32 -11.25
C VAL A 50 0.48 3.60 -11.82
N SER A 51 -0.06 4.79 -11.60
CA SER A 51 -1.41 5.13 -12.05
C SER A 51 -1.55 5.04 -13.57
N GLN A 52 -0.52 5.46 -14.32
CA GLN A 52 -0.46 5.31 -15.79
C GLN A 52 -0.51 3.85 -16.25
N LEU A 53 0.16 2.93 -15.54
CA LEU A 53 0.11 1.50 -15.87
C LEU A 53 -1.31 0.95 -15.63
N LEU A 54 -1.95 1.36 -14.54
CA LEU A 54 -3.34 0.97 -14.24
C LEU A 54 -4.32 1.54 -15.29
N ASP A 55 -4.15 2.82 -15.67
CA ASP A 55 -4.96 3.47 -16.71
C ASP A 55 -4.84 2.74 -18.06
N GLN A 56 -3.61 2.42 -18.47
CA GLN A 56 -3.33 1.68 -19.72
C GLN A 56 -3.97 0.29 -19.71
N ALA A 57 -3.96 -0.37 -18.55
CA ALA A 57 -4.58 -1.68 -18.36
C ALA A 57 -6.10 -1.62 -18.09
N LYS A 58 -6.69 -0.42 -18.02
CA LYS A 58 -8.09 -0.18 -17.65
C LYS A 58 -8.47 -0.77 -16.29
N LEU A 59 -7.52 -0.75 -15.35
CA LEU A 59 -7.71 -1.18 -13.96
C LEU A 59 -8.16 0.02 -13.12
N PRO A 60 -9.40 0.03 -12.59
CA PRO A 60 -9.90 1.12 -11.77
C PRO A 60 -9.06 1.34 -10.50
N TYR A 61 -8.87 2.59 -10.13
CA TYR A 61 -8.24 2.95 -8.84
C TYR A 61 -8.79 4.27 -8.30
N GLU A 62 -8.56 4.48 -7.01
CA GLU A 62 -8.68 5.77 -6.32
C GLU A 62 -7.34 6.11 -5.67
N ILE A 63 -7.05 7.40 -5.50
CA ILE A 63 -5.81 7.84 -4.84
C ILE A 63 -6.12 8.36 -3.43
N PHE A 64 -5.27 7.98 -2.48
CA PHE A 64 -5.15 8.59 -1.16
C PHE A 64 -3.73 9.13 -1.00
N ASP A 65 -3.58 10.45 -1.13
CA ASP A 65 -2.29 11.15 -1.14
C ASP A 65 -2.03 11.98 0.14
N GLU A 66 -2.87 11.80 1.17
CA GLU A 66 -2.77 12.54 2.45
C GLU A 66 -1.73 11.95 3.41
N VAL A 67 -0.89 10.98 2.97
CA VAL A 67 0.17 10.43 3.82
C VAL A 67 1.21 11.51 4.11
N VAL A 68 1.63 11.58 5.37
CA VAL A 68 2.68 12.49 5.85
C VAL A 68 3.82 11.68 6.48
N PRO A 69 5.05 12.24 6.56
CA PRO A 69 6.13 11.64 7.33
C PRO A 69 5.70 11.37 8.78
N ASN A 70 6.00 10.17 9.31
CA ASN A 70 5.53 9.69 10.62
C ASN A 70 3.99 9.74 10.72
N PRO A 71 3.28 8.85 10.00
CA PRO A 71 1.85 8.95 9.82
C PRO A 71 1.11 8.88 11.16
N THR A 72 0.13 9.75 11.33
CA THR A 72 -0.68 9.80 12.55
C THR A 72 -1.87 8.84 12.47
N ILE A 73 -2.46 8.54 13.62
CA ILE A 73 -3.71 7.75 13.71
C ILE A 73 -4.81 8.35 12.83
N ALA A 74 -4.93 9.69 12.81
CA ALA A 74 -5.94 10.37 11.99
C ALA A 74 -5.74 10.13 10.49
N VAL A 75 -4.49 10.06 10.02
CA VAL A 75 -4.19 9.74 8.61
C VAL A 75 -4.61 8.32 8.27
N VAL A 76 -4.34 7.35 9.14
CA VAL A 76 -4.78 5.96 8.97
C VAL A 76 -6.31 5.89 8.92
N GLN A 77 -7.00 6.55 9.84
CA GLN A 77 -8.47 6.56 9.90
C GLN A 77 -9.09 7.15 8.63
N LYS A 78 -8.57 8.27 8.13
CA LYS A 78 -8.97 8.84 6.83
C LYS A 78 -8.74 7.86 5.68
N GLY A 79 -7.61 7.17 5.68
CA GLY A 79 -7.30 6.15 4.68
C GLY A 79 -8.29 4.97 4.71
N VAL A 80 -8.69 4.53 5.91
CA VAL A 80 -9.71 3.50 6.10
C VAL A 80 -11.07 3.96 5.57
N GLU A 81 -11.47 5.20 5.86
CA GLU A 81 -12.71 5.78 5.34
C GLU A 81 -12.69 5.89 3.80
N LYS A 82 -11.57 6.37 3.23
CA LYS A 82 -11.39 6.48 1.79
C LYS A 82 -11.43 5.10 1.11
N PHE A 83 -10.84 4.07 1.71
CA PHE A 83 -10.91 2.69 1.20
C PHE A 83 -12.35 2.16 1.17
N LYS A 84 -13.12 2.37 2.25
CA LYS A 84 -14.52 1.94 2.30
C LYS A 84 -15.37 2.70 1.28
N ALA A 85 -15.15 4.00 1.14
CA ALA A 85 -15.90 4.85 0.22
C ALA A 85 -15.54 4.60 -1.26
N SER A 86 -14.31 4.18 -1.55
CA SER A 86 -13.87 3.92 -2.93
C SER A 86 -14.48 2.67 -3.54
N GLY A 87 -14.93 1.71 -2.71
CA GLY A 87 -15.28 0.37 -3.17
C GLY A 87 -14.06 -0.41 -3.68
N ALA A 88 -12.85 -0.03 -3.24
CA ALA A 88 -11.64 -0.76 -3.56
C ALA A 88 -11.64 -2.14 -2.88
N ASP A 89 -11.01 -3.11 -3.52
CA ASP A 89 -10.86 -4.48 -3.01
C ASP A 89 -9.41 -4.88 -2.73
N TYR A 90 -8.45 -4.01 -3.05
CA TYR A 90 -7.01 -4.13 -2.73
C TYR A 90 -6.34 -2.75 -2.59
N LEU A 91 -5.16 -2.68 -1.98
CA LEU A 91 -4.34 -1.46 -1.86
C LEU A 91 -3.05 -1.57 -2.69
N ILE A 92 -2.53 -0.40 -3.06
CA ILE A 92 -1.19 -0.24 -3.63
C ILE A 92 -0.49 0.84 -2.82
N ALA A 93 0.63 0.49 -2.18
CA ALA A 93 1.49 1.47 -1.51
C ALA A 93 2.61 1.94 -2.45
N VAL A 94 2.65 3.25 -2.71
CA VAL A 94 3.76 3.87 -3.43
C VAL A 94 4.48 4.82 -2.49
N GLY A 95 5.75 4.53 -2.22
CA GLY A 95 6.61 5.40 -1.41
C GLY A 95 7.49 4.66 -0.41
N GLY A 96 8.04 5.42 0.52
CA GLY A 96 8.88 4.92 1.61
C GLY A 96 8.10 4.29 2.76
N GLY A 97 8.67 4.30 3.97
CA GLY A 97 8.04 3.70 5.15
C GLY A 97 6.66 4.28 5.47
N SER A 98 6.47 5.59 5.38
CA SER A 98 5.20 6.22 5.77
C SER A 98 3.99 5.75 4.94
N PRO A 99 4.02 5.77 3.58
CA PRO A 99 2.91 5.21 2.81
C PRO A 99 2.71 3.70 3.02
N GLN A 100 3.81 2.95 3.20
CA GLN A 100 3.75 1.50 3.42
C GLN A 100 3.10 1.14 4.76
N ASP A 101 3.49 1.82 5.84
CA ASP A 101 2.94 1.57 7.17
C ASP A 101 1.49 2.04 7.26
N THR A 102 1.16 3.15 6.59
CA THR A 102 -0.24 3.59 6.44
C THR A 102 -1.07 2.55 5.68
N CYS A 103 -0.58 2.04 4.55
CA CYS A 103 -1.25 0.97 3.77
C CYS A 103 -1.52 -0.27 4.61
N LYS A 104 -0.50 -0.76 5.34
CA LYS A 104 -0.62 -1.93 6.23
C LYS A 104 -1.68 -1.70 7.31
N ALA A 105 -1.65 -0.54 7.97
CA ALA A 105 -2.62 -0.22 9.00
C ALA A 105 -4.05 -0.19 8.45
N ILE A 106 -4.26 0.43 7.28
CA ILE A 106 -5.56 0.41 6.59
C ILE A 106 -6.00 -1.04 6.33
N GLY A 107 -5.14 -1.86 5.71
CA GLY A 107 -5.45 -3.26 5.39
C GLY A 107 -5.80 -4.11 6.62
N ILE A 108 -5.11 -3.92 7.76
CA ILE A 108 -5.44 -4.62 9.00
C ILE A 108 -6.83 -4.24 9.48
N ILE A 109 -7.10 -2.94 9.57
CA ILE A 109 -8.31 -2.40 10.19
C ILE A 109 -9.55 -2.71 9.35
N ILE A 110 -9.43 -2.73 8.02
CA ILE A 110 -10.53 -3.14 7.14
C ILE A 110 -10.99 -4.57 7.44
N ASN A 111 -10.05 -5.50 7.69
CA ASN A 111 -10.38 -6.89 7.99
C ASN A 111 -10.61 -7.17 9.48
N ASN A 112 -10.12 -6.31 10.36
CA ASN A 112 -10.21 -6.43 11.81
C ASN A 112 -10.73 -5.10 12.38
N PRO A 113 -12.04 -4.81 12.21
CA PRO A 113 -12.63 -3.51 12.55
C PRO A 113 -12.59 -3.19 14.05
N GLU A 114 -12.37 -4.17 14.92
CA GLU A 114 -12.15 -3.97 16.35
C GLU A 114 -10.91 -3.13 16.67
N TYR A 115 -9.99 -2.97 15.71
CA TYR A 115 -8.76 -2.16 15.84
C TYR A 115 -8.89 -0.76 15.23
N ALA A 116 -10.11 -0.23 15.09
CA ALA A 116 -10.36 1.09 14.47
C ALA A 116 -9.69 2.27 15.20
N ASP A 117 -9.32 2.11 16.47
CA ASP A 117 -8.57 3.10 17.24
C ASP A 117 -7.07 3.17 16.89
N VAL A 118 -6.57 2.22 16.08
CA VAL A 118 -5.18 2.06 15.62
C VAL A 118 -4.17 1.74 16.73
N ARG A 119 -4.32 2.34 17.91
CA ARG A 119 -3.41 2.17 19.06
C ARG A 119 -3.43 0.74 19.58
N SER A 120 -4.57 0.09 19.56
CA SER A 120 -4.74 -1.33 19.92
C SER A 120 -3.93 -2.31 19.06
N LEU A 121 -3.32 -1.87 17.95
CA LEU A 121 -2.40 -2.66 17.13
C LEU A 121 -0.95 -2.65 17.63
N GLU A 122 -0.64 -1.90 18.69
CA GLU A 122 0.71 -1.84 19.24
C GLU A 122 1.20 -3.21 19.73
N GLY A 123 2.46 -3.56 19.41
CA GLY A 123 3.10 -4.80 19.81
C GLY A 123 2.74 -6.00 18.91
N VAL A 124 2.54 -7.17 19.53
CA VAL A 124 2.13 -8.39 18.80
C VAL A 124 0.61 -8.41 18.73
N ALA A 125 0.07 -7.66 17.77
CA ALA A 125 -1.38 -7.52 17.59
C ALA A 125 -2.04 -8.90 17.37
N PRO A 126 -3.02 -9.31 18.19
CA PRO A 126 -3.69 -10.61 18.05
C PRO A 126 -4.79 -10.56 16.98
N THR A 127 -4.43 -10.16 15.76
CA THR A 127 -5.36 -10.08 14.62
C THR A 127 -5.86 -11.49 14.26
N LYS A 128 -7.17 -11.62 14.07
CA LYS A 128 -7.82 -12.90 13.77
C LYS A 128 -7.89 -13.18 12.27
N LYS A 129 -7.94 -12.11 11.47
CA LYS A 129 -7.94 -12.17 10.02
C LYS A 129 -6.65 -11.56 9.51
N SER A 130 -6.04 -12.26 8.56
CA SER A 130 -4.93 -11.68 7.80
C SER A 130 -5.39 -10.37 7.15
N GLN A 131 -4.48 -9.41 6.99
CA GLN A 131 -4.61 -8.48 5.87
C GLN A 131 -4.82 -9.36 4.63
N ARG A 132 -5.79 -9.05 3.76
CA ARG A 132 -6.05 -9.93 2.60
C ARG A 132 -4.70 -10.05 1.89
N ALA A 133 -4.22 -11.28 1.69
CA ALA A 133 -2.79 -11.57 1.46
C ALA A 133 -2.22 -10.88 0.20
N ASP A 134 -3.08 -10.26 -0.58
CA ASP A 134 -2.81 -9.63 -1.85
C ASP A 134 -2.92 -8.09 -1.82
N ASP A 135 -3.23 -7.52 -0.66
CA ASP A 135 -3.75 -6.17 -0.54
C ASP A 135 -2.72 -5.05 -0.57
N CYS A 136 -1.41 -5.28 -0.54
CA CYS A 136 -0.47 -4.15 -0.56
C CYS A 136 0.71 -4.43 -1.49
N TYR A 137 0.53 -4.04 -2.76
CA TYR A 137 1.66 -3.89 -3.68
C TYR A 137 2.50 -2.73 -3.21
N SER A 138 3.65 -3.03 -2.62
CA SER A 138 4.62 -2.01 -2.22
C SER A 138 5.73 -1.90 -3.25
N ASN A 139 5.82 -0.74 -3.89
CA ASN A 139 7.05 -0.37 -4.58
C ASN A 139 8.01 0.24 -3.56
N HIS A 140 9.04 -0.52 -3.17
CA HIS A 140 10.16 0.04 -2.42
C HIS A 140 11.13 0.71 -3.39
N CYS A 141 10.90 1.99 -3.70
CA CYS A 141 11.95 2.85 -4.24
C CYS A 141 12.55 3.61 -3.06
N GLY A 142 13.54 3.02 -2.39
CA GLY A 142 14.32 3.74 -1.39
C GLY A 142 15.05 4.89 -2.08
N TYR A 143 14.43 6.07 -2.11
CA TYR A 143 15.07 7.29 -2.59
C TYR A 143 16.16 7.66 -1.59
N ARG A 144 17.34 7.01 -1.69
CA ARG A 144 18.56 7.60 -1.14
C ARG A 144 18.85 8.78 -2.05
N GLY A 145 18.60 9.99 -1.56
CA GLY A 145 19.16 11.19 -2.17
C GLY A 145 20.68 11.08 -2.17
N ARG A 146 21.23 10.42 -3.18
CA ARG A 146 22.56 10.74 -3.68
C ARG A 146 22.30 11.85 -4.70
N GLY A 147 22.78 13.06 -4.38
CA GLY A 147 23.02 14.04 -5.42
C GLY A 147 23.94 13.37 -6.43
N ASP A 148 23.45 13.23 -7.64
CA ASP A 148 24.29 12.93 -8.79
C ASP A 148 24.93 14.26 -9.19
N ASP A 149 26.05 14.56 -8.51
CA ASP A 149 27.13 15.40 -9.01
C ASP A 149 28.28 14.47 -9.45
#